data_AF-A0A972KZG6-F1
#
_entry.id   AF-A0A972KZG6-F1
#
_cell.length_a   1.000
_cell.length_b   1.000
_cell.length_c   1.000
_cell.angle_alpha   90.00
_cell.angle_beta   90.00
_cell.angle_gamma   90.00
#
_symmetry.space_group_name_H-M   'P 1'
#
loop_
_entity.id
_entity.type
_entity.pdbx_description
1 polymer ?
#
loop_
_entity_poly.entity_id
_entity_poly.type
_entity_poly.pdbx_seq_one_letter_code
_entity_poly.pdbx_strand_id
1 'polypeptide(L)'
;MTKITGFVGFSLFLGGLMLFYISCNKTTTSNKPPTVAFVVLPSSGTTSTTFVFDASGTVDGFGGDANIKMRWDFENDGVWDTDWQTSKTQSHQYSSDGYYTVGLQVEDSYGFFGWASRNLTVGTGGGGSGPGYPTAVFTVTPPGGSVGTDFVFDASGVSDNESPGSDLMVRWDYNGDNLWDTDWSVNKIETYSFTAEGSYNPKMEVKDPEGNTSSTTKTITVNSMLAIEYISISGGTFEMGCTGDQGGDCEDDENPSHFVTLSSFNISRYEITNDQFAQFLNSVGAAADGTLNGEKYLHIDSDSCQVKHDGSTFNAVAGTEQRAAIFITWYGANAFCDWAGGRLPTEAEWEYAARGGNMSNGYKYSGGNNINSVGWFSDNSQQENHDIGGKNANELGIYDMSGNVREWCNDWFDYNYYQNSPDTDPPGAAEGIYRVLRGGSFFVQAADCRVADRYWGLPENTFYKYEVGFRIAKN
;
A
#
# COMPACT_ATOMS: atom_id res chain seq x y z
N MET A 1 -28.59 -3.10 26.84
CA MET A 1 -28.54 -3.92 28.08
C MET A 1 -27.55 -5.04 27.83
N THR A 2 -26.32 -4.91 28.33
CA THR A 2 -25.32 -5.97 28.23
C THR A 2 -24.62 -6.07 29.58
N LYS A 3 -24.68 -7.26 30.19
CA LYS A 3 -24.11 -7.58 31.50
C LYS A 3 -22.58 -7.64 31.41
N ILE A 4 -21.91 -6.95 32.31
CA ILE A 4 -20.48 -7.16 32.63
C ILE A 4 -20.44 -7.98 33.92
N THR A 5 -19.86 -9.17 33.88
CA THR A 5 -19.49 -9.93 35.09
C THR A 5 -17.98 -9.82 35.28
N GLY A 6 -17.56 -8.98 36.24
CA GLY A 6 -16.18 -8.91 36.72
C GLY A 6 -16.11 -9.37 38.18
N PHE A 7 -15.27 -10.35 38.45
CA PHE A 7 -14.87 -10.76 39.80
C PHE A 7 -13.91 -9.69 40.37
N VAL A 8 -14.18 -9.21 41.59
CA VAL A 8 -13.29 -8.30 42.33
C VAL A 8 -12.71 -9.07 43.53
N GLY A 9 -11.42 -9.39 43.48
CA GLY A 9 -10.67 -9.84 44.65
C GLY A 9 -10.10 -8.64 45.39
N PHE A 10 -10.47 -8.48 46.67
CA PHE A 10 -9.92 -7.45 47.55
C PHE A 10 -8.65 -7.96 48.26
N SER A 11 -7.60 -7.15 48.25
CA SER A 11 -6.55 -7.16 49.27
C SER A 11 -6.12 -5.72 49.55
N LEU A 12 -6.29 -5.29 50.80
CA LEU A 12 -5.86 -4.00 51.34
C LEU A 12 -4.33 -3.89 51.32
N PHE A 13 -3.76 -2.75 50.95
CA PHE A 13 -2.77 -2.01 51.75
C PHE A 13 -2.60 -0.57 51.25
N LEU A 14 -2.18 0.30 52.18
CA LEU A 14 -2.25 1.77 52.20
C LEU A 14 -1.41 2.50 51.13
N GLY A 15 -1.98 3.61 50.64
CA GLY A 15 -1.23 4.85 50.38
C GLY A 15 -0.65 5.04 48.98
N GLY A 16 -1.45 5.56 48.06
CA GLY A 16 -0.97 6.08 46.78
C GLY A 16 -2.13 6.31 45.81
N LEU A 17 -2.24 7.52 45.26
CA LEU A 17 -3.24 7.88 44.26
C LEU A 17 -2.98 7.07 42.97
N MET A 18 -3.67 5.95 42.79
CA MET A 18 -3.54 5.11 41.59
C MET A 18 -4.52 5.61 40.52
N LEU A 19 -4.02 6.39 39.57
CA LEU A 19 -4.71 6.65 38.31
C LEU A 19 -4.74 5.33 37.51
N PHE A 20 -5.90 4.70 37.44
CA PHE A 20 -6.12 3.57 36.53
C PHE A 20 -6.22 4.11 35.09
N TYR A 21 -5.13 4.00 34.33
CA TYR A 21 -5.23 3.99 32.87
C TYR A 21 -5.75 2.61 32.47
N ILE A 22 -7.03 2.54 32.10
CA ILE A 22 -7.53 1.43 31.30
C ILE A 22 -6.96 1.66 29.89
N SER A 23 -5.84 1.03 29.58
CA SER A 23 -5.43 0.86 28.18
C SER A 23 -6.39 -0.13 27.53
N CYS A 24 -7.42 0.40 26.89
CA CYS A 24 -8.18 -0.38 25.93
C CYS A 24 -7.32 -0.44 24.67
N ASN A 25 -6.64 -1.56 24.42
CA ASN A 25 -6.07 -1.86 23.11
C ASN A 25 -7.22 -2.01 22.12
N LYS A 26 -7.72 -0.88 21.64
CA LYS A 26 -8.58 -0.81 20.47
C LYS A 26 -7.63 -0.99 19.30
N THR A 27 -7.59 -2.20 18.73
CA THR A 27 -7.14 -2.40 17.36
C THR A 27 -7.99 -1.48 16.48
N THR A 28 -7.49 -0.29 16.19
CA THR A 28 -8.11 0.62 15.23
C THR A 28 -7.68 0.15 13.85
N THR A 29 -8.27 -0.94 13.39
CA THR A 29 -8.48 -1.13 11.96
C THR A 29 -9.23 0.13 11.49
N SER A 30 -8.52 1.01 10.79
CA SER A 30 -9.12 2.21 10.23
C SER A 30 -10.25 1.79 9.32
N ASN A 31 -11.43 2.35 9.53
CA ASN A 31 -12.55 2.12 8.64
C ASN A 31 -12.19 2.60 7.22
N LYS A 32 -12.66 1.87 6.20
CA LYS A 32 -12.51 2.23 4.79
C LYS A 32 -13.90 2.56 4.22
N PRO A 33 -14.00 3.42 3.19
CA PRO A 33 -15.28 3.65 2.52
C PRO A 33 -15.92 2.35 1.98
N PRO A 34 -17.25 2.28 1.89
CA PRO A 34 -17.94 1.11 1.38
C PRO A 34 -17.63 0.87 -0.11
N THR A 35 -17.54 -0.39 -0.51
CA THR A 35 -17.40 -0.80 -1.92
C THR A 35 -18.79 -0.83 -2.56
N VAL A 36 -19.10 0.18 -3.37
CA VAL A 36 -20.44 0.37 -3.94
C VAL A 36 -20.59 -0.36 -5.26
N ALA A 37 -21.67 -1.14 -5.37
CA ALA A 37 -22.04 -1.84 -6.59
C ALA A 37 -23.56 -1.93 -6.73
N PHE A 38 -24.07 -1.64 -7.93
CA PHE A 38 -25.47 -1.86 -8.28
C PHE A 38 -25.67 -2.28 -9.75
N VAL A 39 -26.85 -2.84 -10.02
CA VAL A 39 -27.33 -3.22 -11.35
C VAL A 39 -28.67 -2.53 -11.65
N VAL A 40 -29.00 -2.38 -12.93
CA VAL A 40 -30.27 -1.80 -13.40
C VAL A 40 -31.03 -2.84 -14.20
N LEU A 41 -32.30 -3.07 -13.84
CA LEU A 41 -33.15 -4.11 -14.44
C LEU A 41 -34.51 -3.53 -14.86
N PRO A 42 -34.91 -3.66 -16.14
CA PRO A 42 -34.12 -4.11 -17.28
C PRO A 42 -33.00 -3.12 -17.63
N SER A 43 -31.96 -3.57 -18.34
CA SER A 43 -30.82 -2.70 -18.74
C SER A 43 -31.17 -1.69 -19.85
N SER A 44 -32.35 -1.79 -20.43
CA SER A 44 -32.95 -0.81 -21.35
C SER A 44 -34.48 -0.98 -21.35
N GLY A 45 -35.19 0.08 -21.73
CA GLY A 45 -36.65 0.10 -21.74
C GLY A 45 -37.18 1.35 -22.41
N THR A 46 -38.48 1.61 -22.35
CA THR A 46 -39.08 2.86 -22.83
C THR A 46 -39.51 3.74 -21.65
N THR A 47 -40.07 4.91 -21.92
CA THR A 47 -40.70 5.75 -20.89
C THR A 47 -41.85 5.06 -20.15
N SER A 48 -42.38 3.94 -20.66
CA SER A 48 -43.34 3.09 -19.93
C SER A 48 -42.69 2.01 -19.04
N THR A 49 -41.37 1.86 -19.10
CA THR A 49 -40.63 0.86 -18.32
C THR A 49 -40.33 1.40 -16.93
N THR A 50 -40.74 0.65 -15.90
CA THR A 50 -40.23 0.83 -14.54
C THR A 50 -38.90 0.10 -14.42
N PHE A 51 -37.84 0.84 -14.11
CA PHE A 51 -36.50 0.32 -13.87
C PHE A 51 -36.30 0.06 -12.39
N VAL A 52 -35.66 -1.07 -12.06
CA VAL A 52 -35.28 -1.45 -10.71
C VAL A 52 -33.76 -1.33 -10.59
N PHE A 53 -33.33 -0.50 -9.65
CA PHE A 53 -31.95 -0.28 -9.27
C PHE A 53 -31.67 -1.14 -8.05
N ASP A 54 -30.76 -2.09 -8.18
CA ASP A 54 -30.46 -3.08 -7.14
C ASP A 54 -28.99 -2.96 -6.71
N ALA A 55 -28.78 -2.35 -5.54
CA ALA A 55 -27.50 -2.16 -4.89
C ALA A 55 -27.14 -3.29 -3.89
N SER A 56 -27.78 -4.45 -3.99
CA SER A 56 -27.53 -5.59 -3.10
C SER A 56 -26.06 -6.03 -3.03
N GLY A 57 -25.31 -5.82 -4.12
CA GLY A 57 -23.87 -6.10 -4.21
C GLY A 57 -22.97 -5.12 -3.46
N THR A 58 -23.49 -4.03 -2.91
CA THR A 58 -22.72 -3.09 -2.08
C THR A 58 -22.37 -3.72 -0.74
N VAL A 59 -21.10 -3.64 -0.36
CA VAL A 59 -20.54 -4.21 0.87
C VAL A 59 -19.73 -3.20 1.66
N ASP A 60 -19.77 -3.31 2.99
CA ASP A 60 -18.89 -2.58 3.90
C ASP A 60 -18.02 -3.55 4.69
N GLY A 61 -16.70 -3.42 4.56
CA GLY A 61 -15.72 -4.27 5.23
C GLY A 61 -15.67 -4.06 6.75
N PHE A 62 -16.26 -2.99 7.28
CA PHE A 62 -16.15 -2.61 8.68
C PHE A 62 -17.50 -2.21 9.31
N GLY A 63 -18.01 -2.98 10.29
CA GLY A 63 -19.28 -2.66 10.97
C GLY A 63 -20.54 -3.29 10.35
N GLY A 64 -20.38 -4.00 9.22
CA GLY A 64 -21.38 -4.89 8.61
C GLY A 64 -22.47 -4.17 7.82
N ASP A 65 -22.97 -4.84 6.78
CA ASP A 65 -23.92 -4.33 5.76
C ASP A 65 -25.26 -3.78 6.31
N ALA A 66 -25.55 -3.96 7.60
CA ALA A 66 -26.79 -3.54 8.23
C ALA A 66 -26.86 -2.03 8.54
N ASN A 67 -25.75 -1.30 8.41
CA ASN A 67 -25.66 0.11 8.81
C ASN A 67 -25.29 1.07 7.67
N ILE A 68 -25.30 0.61 6.42
CA ILE A 68 -25.13 1.50 5.27
C ILE A 68 -26.46 2.16 4.89
N LYS A 69 -26.41 3.44 4.56
CA LYS A 69 -27.52 4.19 3.97
C LYS A 69 -27.11 4.65 2.59
N MET A 70 -28.07 4.79 1.69
CA MET A 70 -27.82 5.17 0.31
C MET A 70 -28.83 6.17 -0.21
N ARG A 71 -28.49 6.86 -1.29
CA ARG A 71 -29.38 7.75 -2.03
C ARG A 71 -29.01 7.74 -3.50
N TRP A 72 -30.01 8.00 -4.32
CA TRP A 72 -30.00 7.92 -5.77
C TRP A 72 -30.18 9.30 -6.39
N ASP A 73 -29.46 9.51 -7.48
CA ASP A 73 -29.60 10.62 -8.41
C ASP A 73 -29.80 9.99 -9.79
N PHE A 74 -31.03 9.99 -10.31
CA PHE A 74 -31.44 9.21 -11.49
C PHE A 74 -30.99 9.84 -12.79
N GLU A 75 -30.70 11.12 -12.77
CA GLU A 75 -30.20 11.90 -13.90
C GLU A 75 -28.70 12.25 -13.74
N ASN A 76 -28.15 12.04 -12.56
CA ASN A 76 -26.79 12.40 -12.14
C ASN A 76 -26.49 13.89 -12.39
N ASP A 77 -27.48 14.74 -12.07
CA ASP A 77 -27.43 16.19 -12.27
C ASP A 77 -26.88 16.94 -11.03
N GLY A 78 -26.56 16.21 -9.97
CA GLY A 78 -26.06 16.74 -8.71
C GLY A 78 -27.16 17.07 -7.70
N VAL A 79 -28.42 16.84 -8.05
CA VAL A 79 -29.59 16.95 -7.17
C VAL A 79 -30.10 15.55 -6.82
N TRP A 80 -30.19 15.24 -5.53
CA TRP A 80 -30.62 13.91 -5.08
C TRP A 80 -32.13 13.73 -5.17
N ASP A 81 -32.59 12.76 -5.95
CA ASP A 81 -34.01 12.41 -6.09
C ASP A 81 -34.58 11.67 -4.89
N THR A 82 -33.71 11.07 -4.10
CA THR A 82 -34.11 10.32 -2.91
C THR A 82 -33.35 10.80 -1.68
N ASP A 83 -34.05 10.84 -0.55
CA ASP A 83 -33.43 10.95 0.76
C ASP A 83 -32.63 9.69 1.07
N TRP A 84 -31.74 9.80 2.06
CA TRP A 84 -30.99 8.66 2.58
C TRP A 84 -31.93 7.55 3.05
N GLN A 85 -31.71 6.35 2.53
CA GLN A 85 -32.51 5.16 2.80
C GLN A 85 -31.64 3.93 3.07
N THR A 86 -32.16 2.97 3.83
CA THR A 86 -31.50 1.68 4.09
C THR A 86 -31.94 0.58 3.12
N SER A 87 -32.94 0.86 2.27
CA SER A 87 -33.34 -0.06 1.20
C SER A 87 -32.23 -0.12 0.15
N LYS A 88 -31.81 -1.34 -0.22
CA LYS A 88 -30.83 -1.57 -1.30
C LYS A 88 -31.46 -1.53 -2.69
N THR A 89 -32.78 -1.49 -2.78
CA THR A 89 -33.51 -1.46 -4.05
C THR A 89 -34.35 -0.21 -4.15
N GLN A 90 -34.40 0.34 -5.36
CA GLN A 90 -35.23 1.50 -5.69
C GLN A 90 -35.79 1.35 -7.09
N SER A 91 -36.99 1.86 -7.32
CA SER A 91 -37.60 1.87 -8.65
C SER A 91 -37.80 3.30 -9.15
N HIS A 92 -37.58 3.52 -10.44
CA HIS A 92 -37.81 4.79 -11.10
C HIS A 92 -38.33 4.57 -12.54
N GLN A 93 -39.08 5.54 -13.05
CA GLN A 93 -39.60 5.55 -14.41
C GLN A 93 -39.38 6.94 -15.01
N TYR A 94 -38.70 6.97 -16.15
CA TYR A 94 -38.33 8.21 -16.83
C TYR A 94 -39.47 8.73 -17.70
N SER A 95 -39.68 10.04 -17.69
CA SER A 95 -40.74 10.70 -18.46
C SER A 95 -40.38 10.99 -19.92
N SER A 96 -39.10 10.91 -20.26
CA SER A 96 -38.57 11.21 -21.60
C SER A 96 -37.65 10.09 -22.09
N ASP A 97 -37.66 9.87 -23.41
CA ASP A 97 -36.61 9.08 -24.04
C ASP A 97 -35.27 9.80 -23.84
N GLY A 98 -34.20 9.04 -23.60
CA GLY A 98 -32.90 9.61 -23.30
C GLY A 98 -31.88 8.58 -22.83
N TYR A 99 -30.65 9.06 -22.72
CA TYR A 99 -29.56 8.36 -22.07
C TYR A 99 -29.33 8.98 -20.70
N TYR A 100 -29.41 8.16 -19.66
CA TYR A 100 -29.32 8.59 -18.28
C TYR A 100 -28.09 7.97 -17.64
N THR A 101 -27.32 8.77 -16.91
CA THR A 101 -26.33 8.25 -15.97
C THR A 101 -26.99 8.24 -14.61
N VAL A 102 -27.09 7.08 -13.97
CA VAL A 102 -27.66 6.97 -12.63
C VAL A 102 -26.53 6.94 -11.62
N GLY A 103 -26.55 7.85 -10.66
CA GLY A 103 -25.63 7.93 -9.53
C GLY A 103 -26.17 7.25 -8.28
N LEU A 104 -25.29 6.58 -7.55
CA LEU A 104 -25.55 6.01 -6.23
C LEU A 104 -24.46 6.49 -5.27
N GLN A 105 -24.86 7.10 -4.16
CA GLN A 105 -23.99 7.37 -3.03
C GLN A 105 -24.37 6.47 -1.86
N VAL A 106 -23.37 5.93 -1.18
CA VAL A 106 -23.54 5.09 0.01
C VAL A 106 -22.70 5.66 1.14
N GLU A 107 -23.29 5.83 2.32
CA GLU A 107 -22.61 6.25 3.54
C GLU A 107 -22.63 5.11 4.55
N ASP A 108 -21.48 4.83 5.15
CA ASP A 108 -21.37 3.85 6.23
C ASP A 108 -21.70 4.43 7.61
N SER A 109 -21.64 3.57 8.63
CA SER A 109 -21.94 3.96 10.03
C SER A 109 -20.95 4.94 10.66
N TYR A 110 -19.82 5.18 10.01
CA TYR A 110 -18.75 6.08 10.46
C TYR A 110 -18.68 7.36 9.62
N GLY A 111 -19.57 7.53 8.65
CA GLY A 111 -19.69 8.73 7.81
C GLY A 111 -18.77 8.76 6.59
N PHE A 112 -18.16 7.63 6.20
CA PHE A 112 -17.42 7.56 4.93
C PHE A 112 -18.36 7.25 3.77
N PHE A 113 -18.01 7.79 2.60
CA PHE A 113 -18.83 7.69 1.40
C PHE A 113 -18.18 6.83 0.33
N GLY A 114 -18.96 5.92 -0.24
CA GLY A 114 -18.67 5.24 -1.49
C GLY A 114 -19.64 5.68 -2.58
N TRP A 115 -19.25 5.49 -3.84
CA TRP A 115 -20.01 5.96 -5.00
C TRP A 115 -19.99 4.93 -6.12
N ALA A 116 -21.05 4.90 -6.91
CA ALA A 116 -21.09 4.16 -8.18
C ALA A 116 -22.02 4.87 -9.17
N SER A 117 -21.80 4.64 -10.46
CA SER A 117 -22.75 5.04 -11.50
C SER A 117 -22.99 3.95 -12.54
N ARG A 118 -24.14 4.01 -13.20
CA ARG A 118 -24.53 3.13 -14.30
C ARG A 118 -25.29 3.90 -15.36
N ASN A 119 -25.00 3.60 -16.61
CA ASN A 119 -25.71 4.21 -17.72
C ASN A 119 -26.94 3.38 -18.09
N LEU A 120 -28.02 4.07 -18.46
CA LEU A 120 -29.30 3.48 -18.81
C LEU A 120 -29.90 4.19 -20.02
N THR A 121 -30.34 3.41 -21.00
CA THR A 121 -31.07 3.92 -22.18
C THR A 121 -32.57 3.73 -22.00
N VAL A 122 -33.32 4.81 -22.17
CA VAL A 122 -34.79 4.84 -22.20
C VAL A 122 -35.24 5.27 -23.59
N GLY A 123 -35.90 4.39 -24.34
CA GLY A 123 -36.40 4.64 -25.70
C GLY A 123 -36.59 3.34 -26.50
N THR A 124 -37.19 3.43 -27.68
CA THR A 124 -37.45 2.24 -28.52
C THR A 124 -36.15 1.68 -29.13
N GLY A 125 -35.64 0.59 -28.56
CA GLY A 125 -34.56 -0.20 -29.15
C GLY A 125 -35.03 -0.92 -30.42
N GLY A 126 -34.56 -0.50 -31.59
CA GLY A 126 -34.79 -1.20 -32.86
C GLY A 126 -34.26 -0.47 -34.09
N GLY A 127 -32.98 -0.69 -34.43
CA GLY A 127 -32.38 -0.61 -35.77
C GLY A 127 -32.70 0.61 -36.66
N GLY A 128 -31.81 1.61 -36.65
CA GLY A 128 -31.70 2.63 -37.71
C GLY A 128 -31.96 4.06 -37.25
N SER A 129 -30.87 4.85 -37.17
CA SER A 129 -30.84 6.32 -37.13
C SER A 129 -31.73 7.02 -36.09
N GLY A 130 -31.66 6.58 -34.82
CA GLY A 130 -31.84 7.51 -33.70
C GLY A 130 -30.48 8.17 -33.37
N PRO A 131 -30.43 9.30 -32.64
CA PRO A 131 -29.15 9.83 -32.18
C PRO A 131 -28.51 8.77 -31.26
N GLY A 132 -27.50 8.06 -31.77
CA GLY A 132 -26.68 7.22 -30.92
C GLY A 132 -25.86 8.14 -30.03
N TYR A 133 -25.82 7.82 -28.74
CA TYR A 133 -24.97 8.54 -27.81
C TYR A 133 -23.59 7.91 -27.88
N PRO A 134 -22.51 8.71 -27.76
CA PRO A 134 -21.16 8.18 -27.75
C PRO A 134 -20.96 7.23 -26.56
N THR A 135 -20.07 6.26 -26.70
CA THR A 135 -19.65 5.33 -25.65
C THR A 135 -18.42 5.88 -24.93
N ALA A 136 -18.56 6.15 -23.63
CA ALA A 136 -17.48 6.65 -22.78
C ALA A 136 -16.62 5.51 -22.22
N VAL A 137 -15.31 5.53 -22.46
CA VAL A 137 -14.33 4.62 -21.88
C VAL A 137 -12.95 5.29 -21.80
N PHE A 138 -12.21 5.04 -20.74
CA PHE A 138 -10.80 5.41 -20.64
C PHE A 138 -10.00 4.41 -19.80
N THR A 139 -8.68 4.50 -19.87
CA THR A 139 -7.72 3.82 -18.98
C THR A 139 -6.84 4.83 -18.27
N VAL A 140 -6.28 4.44 -17.12
CA VAL A 140 -5.30 5.24 -16.37
C VAL A 140 -4.05 4.41 -16.20
N THR A 141 -2.88 4.99 -16.42
CA THR A 141 -1.58 4.33 -16.20
C THR A 141 -0.61 5.30 -15.53
N PRO A 142 -0.04 4.95 -14.37
CA PRO A 142 -0.27 3.72 -13.60
C PRO A 142 -1.69 3.67 -12.96
N PRO A 143 -2.20 2.50 -12.56
CA PRO A 143 -3.53 2.38 -11.94
C PRO A 143 -3.63 2.98 -10.52
N GLY A 144 -2.49 3.35 -9.94
CA GLY A 144 -2.33 4.03 -8.65
C GLY A 144 -0.91 4.61 -8.55
N GLY A 145 -0.68 5.51 -7.60
CA GLY A 145 0.62 6.16 -7.46
C GLY A 145 0.72 6.96 -6.17
N SER A 146 1.72 7.82 -6.08
CA SER A 146 1.89 8.74 -4.96
C SER A 146 1.66 10.19 -5.41
N VAL A 147 1.64 11.13 -4.47
CA VAL A 147 1.56 12.56 -4.80
C VAL A 147 2.65 12.91 -5.82
N GLY A 148 2.28 13.57 -6.91
CA GLY A 148 3.20 13.93 -7.99
C GLY A 148 3.53 12.80 -8.98
N THR A 149 2.93 11.62 -8.88
CA THR A 149 2.97 10.63 -9.97
C THR A 149 2.23 11.17 -11.19
N ASP A 150 2.88 11.12 -12.36
CA ASP A 150 2.25 11.45 -13.63
C ASP A 150 1.33 10.32 -14.10
N PHE A 151 0.02 10.54 -14.00
CA PHE A 151 -0.99 9.60 -14.47
C PHE A 151 -1.38 9.92 -15.92
N VAL A 152 -1.23 8.94 -16.81
CA VAL A 152 -1.69 9.02 -18.20
C VAL A 152 -3.15 8.58 -18.27
N PHE A 153 -4.01 9.50 -18.65
CA PHE A 153 -5.44 9.29 -18.89
C PHE A 153 -5.66 9.09 -20.40
N ASP A 154 -6.06 7.89 -20.80
CA ASP A 154 -6.22 7.53 -22.22
C ASP A 154 -7.68 7.17 -22.52
N ALA A 155 -8.38 8.09 -23.19
CA ALA A 155 -9.75 7.93 -23.69
C ALA A 155 -9.81 7.51 -25.17
N SER A 156 -8.72 7.00 -25.76
CA SER A 156 -8.67 6.62 -27.18
C SER A 156 -9.75 5.61 -27.59
N GLY A 157 -10.25 4.82 -26.63
CA GLY A 157 -11.32 3.84 -26.83
C GLY A 157 -12.74 4.40 -26.97
N VAL A 158 -12.98 5.71 -26.80
CA VAL A 158 -14.32 6.27 -27.02
C VAL A 158 -14.78 6.07 -28.45
N SER A 159 -16.06 5.73 -28.62
CA SER A 159 -16.64 5.38 -29.92
C SER A 159 -18.06 5.87 -30.05
N ASP A 160 -18.50 6.14 -31.26
CA ASP A 160 -19.89 6.47 -31.58
C ASP A 160 -20.28 5.75 -32.88
N ASN A 161 -21.53 5.34 -33.02
CA ASN A 161 -21.95 4.56 -34.20
C ASN A 161 -22.22 5.46 -35.41
N GLU A 162 -22.52 6.74 -35.16
CA GLU A 162 -22.93 7.73 -36.13
C GLU A 162 -21.77 8.65 -36.52
N SER A 163 -20.82 8.86 -35.59
CA SER A 163 -19.68 9.75 -35.75
C SER A 163 -18.35 9.00 -35.75
N PRO A 164 -17.39 9.38 -36.62
CA PRO A 164 -16.05 8.83 -36.55
C PRO A 164 -15.39 9.28 -35.24
N GLY A 165 -14.58 8.40 -34.64
CA GLY A 165 -13.93 8.68 -33.37
C GLY A 165 -13.04 9.94 -33.35
N SER A 166 -12.62 10.45 -34.51
CA SER A 166 -11.86 11.72 -34.66
C SER A 166 -12.67 12.96 -34.33
N ASP A 167 -13.99 12.87 -34.47
CA ASP A 167 -14.90 14.00 -34.32
C ASP A 167 -15.45 14.07 -32.89
N LEU A 168 -15.21 13.02 -32.10
CA LEU A 168 -15.55 12.97 -30.69
C LEU A 168 -14.58 13.83 -29.88
N MET A 169 -15.15 14.68 -29.03
CA MET A 169 -14.39 15.48 -28.08
C MET A 169 -14.49 14.88 -26.68
N VAL A 170 -13.44 15.00 -25.88
CA VAL A 170 -13.42 14.60 -24.47
C VAL A 170 -13.06 15.76 -23.56
N ARG A 171 -13.45 15.67 -22.29
CA ARG A 171 -12.99 16.55 -21.20
C ARG A 171 -12.90 15.78 -19.89
N TRP A 172 -12.15 16.32 -18.94
CA TRP A 172 -11.78 15.66 -17.70
C TRP A 172 -12.14 16.49 -16.46
N ASP A 173 -12.59 15.78 -15.44
CA ASP A 173 -12.67 16.18 -14.04
C ASP A 173 -11.79 15.16 -13.30
N TYR A 174 -10.56 15.52 -12.96
CA TYR A 174 -9.55 14.60 -12.45
C TYR A 174 -9.78 14.24 -10.99
N ASN A 175 -10.25 15.19 -10.19
CA ASN A 175 -10.43 15.01 -8.76
C ASN A 175 -11.83 14.48 -8.39
N GLY A 176 -12.78 14.48 -9.32
CA GLY A 176 -14.15 14.00 -9.14
C GLY A 176 -15.02 14.98 -8.36
N ASP A 177 -14.71 16.29 -8.39
CA ASP A 177 -15.45 17.32 -7.65
C ASP A 177 -16.64 17.90 -8.42
N ASN A 178 -16.91 17.38 -9.64
CA ASN A 178 -17.92 17.84 -10.60
C ASN A 178 -17.62 19.21 -11.22
N LEU A 179 -16.38 19.68 -11.15
CA LEU A 179 -15.88 20.80 -11.93
C LEU A 179 -14.95 20.26 -13.02
N TRP A 180 -15.15 20.71 -14.26
CA TRP A 180 -14.30 20.29 -15.37
C TRP A 180 -12.96 21.00 -15.30
N ASP A 181 -11.88 20.23 -15.16
CA ASP A 181 -10.50 20.73 -15.18
C ASP A 181 -10.03 21.09 -16.59
N THR A 182 -10.61 20.46 -17.60
CA THR A 182 -10.29 20.72 -19.01
C THR A 182 -11.50 21.18 -19.82
N ASP A 183 -11.22 22.00 -20.83
CA ASP A 183 -12.17 22.26 -21.91
C ASP A 183 -12.33 21.02 -22.81
N TRP A 184 -13.34 21.05 -23.70
CA TRP A 184 -13.53 20.02 -24.72
C TRP A 184 -12.34 19.97 -25.68
N SER A 185 -11.78 18.79 -25.87
CA SER A 185 -10.61 18.54 -26.73
C SER A 185 -10.81 17.33 -27.62
N VAL A 186 -10.25 17.36 -28.83
CA VAL A 186 -10.15 16.16 -29.69
C VAL A 186 -8.97 15.27 -29.30
N ASN A 187 -8.05 15.77 -28.47
CA ASN A 187 -6.97 14.98 -27.91
C ASN A 187 -7.52 14.09 -26.80
N LYS A 188 -7.30 12.78 -26.91
CA LYS A 188 -7.87 11.78 -26.00
C LYS A 188 -6.91 11.32 -24.91
N ILE A 189 -5.66 11.75 -24.97
CA ILE A 189 -4.61 11.35 -24.04
C ILE A 189 -4.09 12.59 -23.34
N GLU A 190 -4.18 12.62 -22.02
CA GLU A 190 -3.69 13.69 -21.18
C GLU A 190 -2.89 13.12 -20.01
N THR A 191 -2.02 13.93 -19.41
CA THR A 191 -1.25 13.56 -18.22
C THR A 191 -1.61 14.50 -17.07
N TYR A 192 -1.89 13.94 -15.90
CA TYR A 192 -2.22 14.71 -14.71
C TYR A 192 -1.55 14.14 -13.46
N SER A 193 -1.12 15.03 -12.57
CA SER A 193 -0.42 14.71 -11.32
C SER A 193 -1.20 15.25 -10.12
N PHE A 194 -1.59 14.37 -9.19
CA PHE A 194 -2.31 14.77 -7.99
C PHE A 194 -1.36 15.37 -6.96
N THR A 195 -1.80 16.45 -6.30
CA THR A 195 -0.98 17.22 -5.34
C THR A 195 -1.23 16.84 -3.87
N ALA A 196 -2.23 16.01 -3.61
CA ALA A 196 -2.58 15.52 -2.28
C ALA A 196 -2.87 14.03 -2.33
N GLU A 197 -2.59 13.34 -1.22
CA GLU A 197 -2.99 11.94 -1.07
C GLU A 197 -4.51 11.83 -0.96
N GLY A 198 -5.06 10.70 -1.42
CA GLY A 198 -6.49 10.45 -1.38
C GLY A 198 -6.92 9.39 -2.38
N SER A 199 -8.20 9.03 -2.25
CA SER A 199 -8.89 8.28 -3.29
C SER A 199 -9.66 9.28 -4.15
N TYR A 200 -9.34 9.32 -5.44
CA TYR A 200 -9.96 10.20 -6.42
C TYR A 200 -10.83 9.37 -7.37
N ASN A 201 -11.89 9.99 -7.89
CA ASN A 201 -12.78 9.37 -8.88
C ASN A 201 -12.81 10.19 -10.18
N PRO A 202 -11.70 10.25 -10.93
CA PRO A 202 -11.68 10.95 -12.20
C PRO A 202 -12.86 10.58 -13.10
N LYS A 203 -13.52 11.61 -13.62
CA LYS A 203 -14.64 11.53 -14.55
C LYS A 203 -14.19 12.02 -15.92
N MET A 204 -14.46 11.20 -16.93
CA MET A 204 -14.30 11.57 -18.33
C MET A 204 -15.67 11.70 -18.97
N GLU A 205 -15.86 12.75 -19.75
CA GLU A 205 -17.04 12.91 -20.59
C GLU A 205 -16.63 13.01 -22.06
N VAL A 206 -17.40 12.35 -22.92
CA VAL A 206 -17.27 12.39 -24.38
C VAL A 206 -18.51 13.03 -24.99
N LYS A 207 -18.31 13.79 -26.06
CA LYS A 207 -19.35 14.47 -26.83
C LYS A 207 -19.19 14.23 -28.32
N ASP A 208 -20.30 13.99 -29.00
CA ASP A 208 -20.37 13.89 -30.47
C ASP A 208 -20.60 15.27 -31.14
N PRO A 209 -20.53 15.38 -32.48
CA PRO A 209 -20.81 16.62 -33.21
C PRO A 209 -22.24 17.16 -33.04
N GLU A 210 -23.21 16.27 -32.80
CA GLU A 210 -24.61 16.58 -32.54
C GLU A 210 -24.83 17.15 -31.14
N GLY A 211 -23.85 17.03 -30.25
CA GLY A 211 -23.85 17.54 -28.89
C GLY A 211 -24.35 16.53 -27.84
N ASN A 212 -24.57 15.26 -28.19
CA ASN A 212 -24.90 14.21 -27.24
C ASN A 212 -23.66 13.83 -26.44
N THR A 213 -23.85 13.59 -25.14
CA THR A 213 -22.75 13.33 -24.21
C THR A 213 -22.95 12.02 -23.45
N SER A 214 -21.83 11.37 -23.13
CA SER A 214 -21.76 10.24 -22.19
C SER A 214 -20.56 10.40 -21.28
N SER A 215 -20.63 9.86 -20.06
CA SER A 215 -19.51 9.90 -19.11
C SER A 215 -19.24 8.56 -18.45
N THR A 216 -18.04 8.43 -17.88
CA THR A 216 -17.62 7.28 -17.08
C THR A 216 -16.57 7.71 -16.06
N THR A 217 -16.40 6.92 -14.99
CA THR A 217 -15.44 7.20 -13.90
C THR A 217 -14.50 6.02 -13.65
N LYS A 218 -13.34 6.30 -13.07
CA LYS A 218 -12.44 5.29 -12.48
C LYS A 218 -11.92 5.77 -11.15
N THR A 219 -11.73 4.86 -10.20
CA THR A 219 -11.08 5.15 -8.93
C THR A 219 -9.56 5.05 -9.07
N ILE A 220 -8.86 6.06 -8.57
CA ILE A 220 -7.39 6.07 -8.43
C ILE A 220 -7.06 6.29 -6.95
N THR A 221 -6.10 5.54 -6.43
CA THR A 221 -5.51 5.81 -5.11
C THR A 221 -4.18 6.52 -5.28
N VAL A 222 -4.06 7.69 -4.67
CA VAL A 222 -2.84 8.49 -4.61
C VAL A 222 -2.36 8.47 -3.17
N ASN A 223 -1.19 7.89 -2.93
CA ASN A 223 -0.58 7.84 -1.61
C ASN A 223 0.21 9.12 -1.33
N SER A 224 0.45 9.43 -0.05
CA SER A 224 1.47 10.42 0.30
C SER A 224 2.80 10.08 -0.39
N MET A 225 3.56 11.10 -0.80
CA MET A 225 4.89 10.98 -1.43
C MET A 225 5.90 10.16 -0.63
N LEU A 226 5.61 9.78 0.61
CA LEU A 226 6.56 9.19 1.56
C LEU A 226 5.83 8.55 2.76
N ALA A 227 4.76 7.79 2.53
CA ALA A 227 4.05 7.11 3.64
C ALA A 227 4.87 5.92 4.17
N ILE A 228 6.03 6.19 4.75
CA ILE A 228 6.78 5.23 5.55
C ILE A 228 6.10 5.18 6.92
N GLU A 229 5.40 4.10 7.18
CA GLU A 229 4.80 3.87 8.50
C GLU A 229 5.88 3.42 9.48
N TYR A 230 5.99 4.12 10.62
CA TYR A 230 6.95 3.81 11.67
C TYR A 230 6.27 3.19 12.89
N ILE A 231 6.97 2.25 13.52
CA ILE A 231 6.67 1.73 14.85
C ILE A 231 7.66 2.33 15.84
N SER A 232 7.14 2.93 16.92
CA SER A 232 7.96 3.37 18.04
C SER A 232 8.31 2.17 18.94
N ILE A 233 9.60 1.91 19.06
CA ILE A 233 10.14 0.84 19.90
C ILE A 233 10.65 1.47 21.19
N SER A 234 10.09 1.02 22.32
CA SER A 234 10.63 1.37 23.63
C SER A 234 11.96 0.66 23.83
N GLY A 235 12.99 1.43 24.19
CA GLY A 235 14.29 0.91 24.59
C GLY A 235 14.20 -0.10 25.72
N GLY A 236 15.25 -0.90 25.87
CA GLY A 236 15.27 -2.02 26.82
C GLY A 236 16.56 -2.82 26.70
N THR A 237 16.71 -3.80 27.60
CA THR A 237 17.84 -4.73 27.59
C THR A 237 17.35 -6.09 27.10
N PHE A 238 18.05 -6.68 26.15
CA PHE A 238 17.77 -8.03 25.62
C PHE A 238 19.05 -8.85 25.47
N GLU A 239 18.89 -10.17 25.39
CA GLU A 239 19.99 -11.08 25.06
C GLU A 239 20.08 -11.21 23.53
N MET A 240 21.16 -10.69 22.95
CA MET A 240 21.44 -10.69 21.52
C MET A 240 22.26 -11.93 21.14
N GLY A 241 21.99 -12.50 19.96
CA GLY A 241 22.69 -13.66 19.40
C GLY A 241 22.02 -15.01 19.66
N CYS A 242 22.81 -16.08 19.66
CA CYS A 242 22.31 -17.45 19.78
C CYS A 242 21.75 -17.75 21.18
N THR A 243 20.46 -17.48 21.38
CA THR A 243 19.71 -17.76 22.61
C THR A 243 19.04 -19.13 22.57
N GLY A 244 18.55 -19.63 23.72
CA GLY A 244 17.99 -20.98 23.82
C GLY A 244 16.79 -21.27 22.88
N ASP A 245 16.04 -20.25 22.48
CA ASP A 245 14.94 -20.31 21.50
C ASP A 245 15.42 -20.55 20.05
N GLN A 246 16.68 -20.30 19.74
CA GLN A 246 17.26 -20.49 18.40
C GLN A 246 17.58 -21.97 18.10
N GLY A 247 17.70 -22.80 19.14
CA GLY A 247 17.97 -24.22 19.02
C GLY A 247 19.42 -24.52 18.64
N GLY A 248 19.64 -25.60 17.87
CA GLY A 248 20.97 -26.07 17.48
C GLY A 248 21.46 -25.58 16.13
N ASP A 249 20.76 -24.63 15.50
CA ASP A 249 21.01 -24.16 14.14
C ASP A 249 21.86 -22.88 14.12
N CYS A 250 22.39 -22.45 15.27
CA CYS A 250 23.21 -21.24 15.32
C CYS A 250 24.59 -21.46 14.73
N GLU A 251 25.05 -20.46 13.98
CA GLU A 251 26.41 -20.36 13.50
C GLU A 251 27.34 -19.74 14.55
N ASP A 252 28.64 -19.91 14.34
CA ASP A 252 29.68 -19.49 15.29
C ASP A 252 29.72 -17.96 15.47
N ASP A 253 29.38 -17.16 14.46
CA ASP A 253 29.36 -15.69 14.50
C ASP A 253 28.11 -15.12 15.19
N GLU A 254 27.14 -15.97 15.53
CA GLU A 254 25.99 -15.63 16.38
C GLU A 254 26.34 -15.71 17.88
N ASN A 255 27.57 -16.13 18.20
CA ASN A 255 28.05 -16.39 19.55
C ASN A 255 29.19 -15.43 19.98
N PRO A 256 29.33 -15.16 21.28
CA PRO A 256 28.44 -15.57 22.37
C PRO A 256 27.13 -14.78 22.37
N SER A 257 26.07 -15.36 22.95
CA SER A 257 24.94 -14.55 23.37
C SER A 257 25.39 -13.55 24.45
N HIS A 258 24.92 -12.31 24.36
CA HIS A 258 25.35 -11.23 25.25
C HIS A 258 24.22 -10.22 25.46
N PHE A 259 24.23 -9.50 26.59
CA PHE A 259 23.19 -8.51 26.88
C PHE A 259 23.50 -7.18 26.22
N VAL A 260 22.52 -6.63 25.52
CA VAL A 260 22.58 -5.31 24.90
C VAL A 260 21.42 -4.46 25.40
N THR A 261 21.71 -3.20 25.74
CA THR A 261 20.73 -2.19 26.13
C THR A 261 20.59 -1.16 25.02
N LEU A 262 19.37 -0.96 24.54
CA LEU A 262 19.06 0.00 23.49
C LEU A 262 18.26 1.18 24.02
N SER A 263 18.58 2.36 23.51
CA SER A 263 17.73 3.54 23.58
C SER A 263 16.43 3.32 22.79
N SER A 264 15.37 4.10 23.07
CA SER A 264 14.16 4.06 22.22
C SER A 264 14.45 4.61 20.83
N PHE A 265 13.82 4.02 19.82
CA PHE A 265 13.94 4.42 18.42
C PHE A 265 12.64 4.12 17.69
N ASN A 266 12.55 4.54 16.44
CA ASN A 266 11.48 4.18 15.53
C ASN A 266 12.07 3.36 14.38
N ILE A 267 11.32 2.38 13.89
CA ILE A 267 11.68 1.58 12.72
C ILE A 267 10.48 1.45 11.79
N SER A 268 10.69 1.39 10.48
CA SER A 268 9.59 1.21 9.56
C SER A 268 8.90 -0.13 9.78
N ARG A 269 7.56 -0.11 9.73
CA ARG A 269 6.71 -1.30 9.88
C ARG A 269 7.04 -2.36 8.84
N TYR A 270 7.40 -1.92 7.65
CA TYR A 270 7.68 -2.74 6.47
C TYR A 270 9.07 -2.44 5.91
N GLU A 271 9.56 -3.34 5.05
CA GLU A 271 10.68 -3.08 4.14
C GLU A 271 10.33 -1.92 3.18
N ILE A 272 11.35 -1.24 2.64
CA ILE A 272 11.15 -0.17 1.66
C ILE A 272 10.73 -0.78 0.32
N THR A 273 9.68 -0.23 -0.30
CA THR A 273 9.10 -0.76 -1.54
C THR A 273 9.77 -0.24 -2.81
N ASN A 274 9.53 -0.92 -3.94
CA ASN A 274 9.98 -0.46 -5.26
C ASN A 274 9.49 0.96 -5.58
N ASP A 275 8.22 1.28 -5.28
CA ASP A 275 7.65 2.61 -5.53
C ASP A 275 8.34 3.68 -4.69
N GLN A 276 8.55 3.43 -3.40
CA GLN A 276 9.26 4.36 -2.51
C GLN A 276 10.69 4.62 -2.99
N PHE A 277 11.41 3.57 -3.38
CA PHE A 277 12.80 3.73 -3.85
C PHE A 277 12.89 4.44 -5.20
N ALA A 278 11.95 4.18 -6.13
CA ALA A 278 11.87 4.89 -7.41
C ALA A 278 11.63 6.39 -7.21
N GLN A 279 10.73 6.76 -6.28
CA GLN A 279 10.48 8.16 -5.93
C GLN A 279 11.71 8.85 -5.35
N PHE A 280 12.47 8.17 -4.49
CA PHE A 280 13.75 8.66 -4.02
C PHE A 280 14.71 8.96 -5.18
N LEU A 281 14.93 8.00 -6.09
CA LEU A 281 15.83 8.16 -7.23
C LEU A 281 15.43 9.34 -8.12
N ASN A 282 14.13 9.51 -8.39
CA ASN A 282 13.59 10.67 -9.10
C ASN A 282 13.84 11.98 -8.33
N SER A 283 13.57 12.00 -7.03
CA SER A 283 13.71 13.20 -6.19
C SER A 283 15.14 13.70 -6.10
N VAL A 284 16.13 12.80 -6.08
CA VAL A 284 17.55 13.18 -5.99
C VAL A 284 18.19 13.38 -7.36
N GLY A 285 17.45 13.15 -8.45
CA GLY A 285 17.95 13.27 -9.81
C GLY A 285 19.06 12.26 -10.12
N ALA A 286 18.88 11.01 -9.69
CA ALA A 286 19.82 9.93 -10.03
C ALA A 286 19.91 9.75 -11.55
N ALA A 287 21.10 9.40 -12.04
CA ALA A 287 21.30 9.08 -13.44
C ALA A 287 20.61 7.76 -13.80
N ALA A 288 20.14 7.62 -15.04
CA ALA A 288 19.34 6.49 -15.52
C ALA A 288 19.97 5.10 -15.29
N ASP A 289 21.27 5.02 -15.05
CA ASP A 289 22.00 3.79 -14.69
C ASP A 289 21.96 3.46 -13.19
N GLY A 290 21.14 4.17 -12.42
CA GLY A 290 20.97 3.97 -10.98
C GLY A 290 22.13 4.54 -10.15
N THR A 291 22.90 5.49 -10.69
CA THR A 291 24.02 6.13 -9.98
C THR A 291 23.69 7.57 -9.58
N LEU A 292 24.31 8.04 -8.50
CA LEU A 292 24.31 9.45 -8.12
C LEU A 292 25.73 9.87 -7.72
N ASN A 293 26.25 10.93 -8.36
CA ASN A 293 27.62 11.43 -8.13
C ASN A 293 28.71 10.34 -8.28
N GLY A 294 28.50 9.36 -9.17
CA GLY A 294 29.42 8.25 -9.40
C GLY A 294 29.29 7.07 -8.43
N GLU A 295 28.44 7.19 -7.41
CA GLU A 295 28.11 6.10 -6.47
C GLU A 295 26.92 5.30 -7.00
N LYS A 296 26.98 3.97 -6.94
CA LYS A 296 25.90 3.11 -7.44
C LYS A 296 24.88 2.84 -6.35
N TYR A 297 23.62 3.22 -6.58
CA TYR A 297 22.53 3.00 -5.62
C TYR A 297 21.68 1.78 -5.99
N LEU A 298 21.49 1.55 -7.28
CA LEU A 298 20.65 0.47 -7.81
C LEU A 298 21.37 -0.28 -8.93
N HIS A 299 21.36 -1.62 -8.89
CA HIS A 299 21.80 -2.45 -10.02
C HIS A 299 20.70 -2.59 -11.08
N ILE A 300 20.27 -1.46 -11.65
CA ILE A 300 19.13 -1.36 -12.57
C ILE A 300 19.26 -2.23 -13.83
N ASP A 301 20.49 -2.43 -14.30
CA ASP A 301 20.84 -3.27 -15.46
C ASP A 301 20.57 -4.76 -15.24
N SER A 302 20.22 -5.18 -14.02
CA SER A 302 19.87 -6.57 -13.74
C SER A 302 18.46 -6.85 -14.25
N ASP A 303 18.28 -7.91 -15.03
CA ASP A 303 17.00 -8.24 -15.68
C ASP A 303 15.83 -8.27 -14.67
N SER A 304 16.03 -8.89 -13.51
CA SER A 304 15.01 -9.02 -12.46
C SER A 304 14.86 -7.78 -11.54
N CYS A 305 15.59 -6.69 -11.77
CA CYS A 305 15.38 -5.46 -11.01
C CYS A 305 13.99 -4.87 -11.33
N GLN A 306 13.18 -4.67 -10.28
CA GLN A 306 11.78 -4.25 -10.39
C GLN A 306 11.60 -2.73 -10.39
N VAL A 307 12.69 -1.94 -10.35
CA VAL A 307 12.69 -0.50 -10.60
C VAL A 307 13.41 -0.26 -11.92
N LYS A 308 12.74 0.41 -12.86
CA LYS A 308 13.24 0.67 -14.23
C LYS A 308 13.19 2.16 -14.55
N HIS A 309 14.02 2.59 -15.49
CA HIS A 309 14.03 3.97 -15.99
C HIS A 309 13.54 3.98 -17.44
N ASP A 310 12.50 4.77 -17.74
CA ASP A 310 11.84 4.78 -19.06
C ASP A 310 12.45 5.77 -20.07
N GLY A 311 13.48 6.50 -19.65
CA GLY A 311 14.12 7.57 -20.42
C GLY A 311 13.82 8.96 -19.85
N SER A 312 12.82 9.07 -18.97
CA SER A 312 12.45 10.28 -18.25
C SER A 312 12.51 10.08 -16.74
N THR A 313 11.92 9.00 -16.22
CA THR A 313 11.75 8.78 -14.78
C THR A 313 11.98 7.32 -14.38
N PHE A 314 12.32 7.12 -13.11
CA PHE A 314 12.30 5.81 -12.46
C PHE A 314 10.88 5.43 -12.07
N ASN A 315 10.49 4.21 -12.39
CA ASN A 315 9.19 3.64 -12.08
C ASN A 315 9.35 2.18 -11.62
N ALA A 316 8.53 1.76 -10.68
CA ALA A 316 8.38 0.34 -10.39
C ALA A 316 7.77 -0.38 -11.60
N VAL A 317 8.13 -1.64 -11.81
CA VAL A 317 7.48 -2.51 -12.79
C VAL A 317 6.03 -2.71 -12.36
N ALA A 318 5.09 -2.55 -13.29
CA ALA A 318 3.67 -2.63 -13.01
C ALA A 318 3.29 -3.93 -12.27
N GLY A 319 2.59 -3.79 -11.14
CA GLY A 319 2.21 -4.91 -10.26
C GLY A 319 3.28 -5.35 -9.26
N THR A 320 4.38 -4.60 -9.12
CA THR A 320 5.45 -4.84 -8.13
C THR A 320 5.72 -3.64 -7.23
N GLU A 321 4.87 -2.62 -7.27
CA GLU A 321 5.02 -1.34 -6.57
C GLU A 321 5.16 -1.52 -5.06
N GLN A 322 4.46 -2.50 -4.50
CA GLN A 322 4.44 -2.82 -3.07
C GLN A 322 5.36 -3.99 -2.68
N ARG A 323 6.11 -4.56 -3.63
CA ARG A 323 7.17 -5.52 -3.29
C ARG A 323 8.35 -4.80 -2.68
N ALA A 324 9.03 -5.47 -1.75
CA ALA A 324 10.27 -4.97 -1.18
C ALA A 324 11.29 -4.71 -2.29
N ALA A 325 11.87 -3.51 -2.29
CA ALA A 325 12.86 -3.13 -3.29
C ALA A 325 14.12 -3.98 -3.11
N ILE A 326 14.58 -4.55 -4.22
CA ILE A 326 15.78 -5.39 -4.31
C ILE A 326 16.74 -4.80 -5.35
N PHE A 327 17.96 -5.36 -5.44
CA PHE A 327 19.07 -4.85 -6.24
C PHE A 327 19.69 -3.55 -5.72
N ILE A 328 19.47 -3.25 -4.46
CA ILE A 328 19.94 -2.02 -3.81
C ILE A 328 21.29 -2.27 -3.15
N THR A 329 22.21 -1.33 -3.35
CA THR A 329 23.51 -1.30 -2.64
C THR A 329 23.33 -0.75 -1.24
N TRP A 330 24.26 -1.02 -0.33
CA TRP A 330 24.25 -0.39 0.99
C TRP A 330 24.28 1.14 0.88
N TYR A 331 25.01 1.68 -0.11
CA TYR A 331 25.06 3.13 -0.37
C TYR A 331 23.71 3.70 -0.79
N GLY A 332 22.97 3.00 -1.66
CA GLY A 332 21.62 3.39 -2.07
C GLY A 332 20.62 3.33 -0.91
N ALA A 333 20.70 2.28 -0.09
CA ALA A 333 19.87 2.13 1.10
C ALA A 333 20.15 3.23 2.14
N ASN A 334 21.43 3.53 2.40
CA ASN A 334 21.82 4.61 3.31
C ASN A 334 21.40 5.98 2.79
N ALA A 335 21.62 6.27 1.50
CA ALA A 335 21.23 7.53 0.89
C ALA A 335 19.70 7.75 0.89
N PHE A 336 18.93 6.69 0.66
CA PHE A 336 17.47 6.74 0.83
C PHE A 336 17.11 7.12 2.27
N CYS A 337 17.75 6.47 3.26
CA CYS A 337 17.46 6.74 4.65
C CYS A 337 17.77 8.19 5.03
N ASP A 338 18.92 8.72 4.60
CA ASP A 338 19.29 10.12 4.82
C ASP A 338 18.28 11.08 4.17
N TRP A 339 17.86 10.80 2.93
CA TRP A 339 16.84 11.59 2.22
C TRP A 339 15.48 11.57 2.92
N ALA A 340 15.08 10.42 3.45
CA ALA A 340 13.83 10.25 4.19
C ALA A 340 13.90 10.76 5.64
N GLY A 341 15.04 11.33 6.06
CA GLY A 341 15.23 11.88 7.41
C GLY A 341 15.44 10.83 8.50
N GLY A 342 15.95 9.66 8.14
CA GLY A 342 16.29 8.56 9.03
C GLY A 342 17.70 8.04 8.80
N ARG A 343 17.90 6.76 9.10
CA ARG A 343 19.16 6.00 8.93
C ARG A 343 18.84 4.51 8.78
N LEU A 344 19.81 3.70 8.36
CA LEU A 344 19.71 2.26 8.52
C LEU A 344 19.68 1.89 10.03
N PRO A 345 18.95 0.85 10.44
CA PRO A 345 19.03 0.33 11.80
C PRO A 345 20.44 -0.21 12.08
N THR A 346 20.86 -0.16 13.34
CA THR A 346 21.99 -1.00 13.77
C THR A 346 21.58 -2.47 13.78
N GLU A 347 22.54 -3.38 13.73
CA GLU A 347 22.31 -4.81 13.83
C GLU A 347 21.56 -5.17 15.14
N ALA A 348 21.93 -4.52 16.25
CA ALA A 348 21.29 -4.74 17.54
C ALA A 348 19.85 -4.22 17.57
N GLU A 349 19.58 -3.03 17.01
CA GLU A 349 18.23 -2.50 16.88
C GLU A 349 17.35 -3.41 16.02
N TRP A 350 17.92 -3.91 14.92
CA TRP A 350 17.21 -4.84 14.04
C TRP A 350 16.82 -6.12 14.78
N GLU A 351 17.77 -6.77 15.48
CA GLU A 351 17.50 -8.01 16.20
C GLU A 351 16.52 -7.80 17.36
N TYR A 352 16.67 -6.71 18.12
CA TYR A 352 15.74 -6.35 19.20
C TYR A 352 14.32 -6.15 18.66
N ALA A 353 14.17 -5.43 17.54
CA ALA A 353 12.89 -5.25 16.87
C ALA A 353 12.32 -6.58 16.36
N ALA A 354 13.15 -7.43 15.74
CA ALA A 354 12.75 -8.74 15.20
C ALA A 354 12.23 -9.66 16.31
N ARG A 355 12.86 -9.65 17.47
CA ARG A 355 12.47 -10.45 18.64
C ARG A 355 11.17 -9.97 19.30
N GLY A 356 10.64 -8.81 18.92
CA GLY A 356 9.46 -8.20 19.53
C GLY A 356 9.76 -7.23 20.67
N GLY A 357 11.02 -6.80 20.83
CA GLY A 357 11.45 -5.85 21.86
C GLY A 357 11.03 -6.24 23.27
N ASN A 358 10.54 -5.27 24.04
CA ASN A 358 9.97 -5.51 25.39
C ASN A 358 8.70 -6.40 25.40
N MET A 359 8.14 -6.72 24.23
CA MET A 359 6.98 -7.61 24.08
C MET A 359 7.37 -9.02 23.60
N SER A 360 8.66 -9.32 23.55
CA SER A 360 9.17 -10.60 23.05
C SER A 360 8.55 -11.81 23.75
N ASN A 361 8.11 -12.79 22.96
CA ASN A 361 7.70 -14.11 23.46
C ASN A 361 8.79 -15.19 23.30
N GLY A 362 10.03 -14.81 22.92
CA GLY A 362 11.14 -15.75 22.75
C GLY A 362 10.93 -16.73 21.60
N TYR A 363 10.50 -16.22 20.44
CA TYR A 363 10.29 -17.03 19.25
C TYR A 363 11.54 -17.15 18.38
N LYS A 364 11.65 -18.29 17.70
CA LYS A 364 12.74 -18.58 16.75
C LYS A 364 12.75 -17.63 15.54
N TYR A 365 11.57 -17.30 15.02
CA TYR A 365 11.36 -16.33 13.94
C TYR A 365 10.56 -15.14 14.46
N SER A 366 10.63 -14.02 13.75
CA SER A 366 9.92 -12.81 14.13
C SER A 366 8.41 -13.06 14.18
N GLY A 367 7.81 -12.98 15.37
CA GLY A 367 6.37 -13.20 15.59
C GLY A 367 5.91 -14.66 15.70
N GLY A 368 6.79 -15.67 15.63
CA GLY A 368 6.36 -17.05 15.86
C GLY A 368 7.41 -18.14 15.60
N ASN A 369 7.08 -19.37 16.00
CA ASN A 369 7.95 -20.55 15.77
C ASN A 369 7.67 -21.27 14.45
N ASN A 370 6.58 -20.93 13.75
CA ASN A 370 6.25 -21.51 12.45
C ASN A 370 6.55 -20.50 11.33
N ILE A 371 7.69 -20.68 10.66
CA ILE A 371 8.13 -19.78 9.57
C ILE A 371 7.07 -19.60 8.47
N ASN A 372 6.27 -20.63 8.16
CA ASN A 372 5.24 -20.52 7.12
C ASN A 372 4.19 -19.44 7.40
N SER A 373 3.98 -19.10 8.67
CA SER A 373 3.03 -18.09 9.12
C SER A 373 3.61 -16.68 9.14
N VAL A 374 4.93 -16.55 9.27
CA VAL A 374 5.60 -15.26 9.53
C VAL A 374 6.60 -14.84 8.45
N GLY A 375 6.92 -15.72 7.50
CA GLY A 375 7.97 -15.46 6.52
C GLY A 375 7.76 -16.07 5.14
N TRP A 376 8.31 -15.39 4.14
CA TRP A 376 8.50 -15.89 2.78
C TRP A 376 9.93 -16.40 2.62
N PHE A 377 10.11 -17.68 2.35
CA PHE A 377 11.41 -18.34 2.25
C PHE A 377 11.38 -19.37 1.10
N SER A 378 12.50 -20.06 0.83
CA SER A 378 12.68 -20.92 -0.36
C SER A 378 11.51 -21.86 -0.65
N ASP A 379 10.91 -22.44 0.39
CA ASP A 379 9.91 -23.50 0.23
C ASP A 379 8.49 -22.97 -0.02
N ASN A 380 8.20 -21.70 0.30
CA ASN A 380 6.87 -21.13 0.18
C ASN A 380 6.78 -19.88 -0.72
N SER A 381 7.91 -19.30 -1.12
CA SER A 381 7.96 -18.05 -1.89
C SER A 381 7.81 -18.22 -3.40
N GLN A 382 7.99 -19.44 -3.91
CA GLN A 382 8.18 -19.72 -5.34
C GLN A 382 9.40 -19.00 -5.95
N GLN A 383 10.43 -18.77 -5.14
CA GLN A 383 11.68 -18.09 -5.53
C GLN A 383 11.49 -16.63 -5.98
N GLU A 384 10.48 -15.94 -5.43
CA GLU A 384 10.25 -14.51 -5.67
C GLU A 384 10.03 -13.75 -4.36
N ASN A 385 10.39 -12.47 -4.34
CA ASN A 385 9.94 -11.54 -3.30
C ASN A 385 8.44 -11.25 -3.47
N HIS A 386 7.78 -10.96 -2.35
CA HIS A 386 6.35 -10.70 -2.28
C HIS A 386 6.07 -9.25 -1.85
N ASP A 387 4.80 -8.87 -1.97
CA ASP A 387 4.32 -7.62 -1.40
C ASP A 387 4.57 -7.61 0.11
N ILE A 388 4.97 -6.44 0.62
CA ILE A 388 5.19 -6.24 2.05
C ILE A 388 3.91 -6.54 2.85
N GLY A 389 4.07 -7.07 4.06
CA GLY A 389 2.97 -7.34 4.98
C GLY A 389 2.12 -8.55 4.61
N GLY A 390 2.58 -9.42 3.71
CA GLY A 390 1.85 -10.62 3.27
C GLY A 390 1.80 -11.76 4.29
N LYS A 391 2.56 -11.67 5.38
CA LYS A 391 2.62 -12.65 6.48
C LYS A 391 2.25 -12.02 7.82
N ASN A 392 2.19 -12.82 8.89
CA ASN A 392 1.90 -12.30 10.22
C ASN A 392 3.06 -11.43 10.72
N ALA A 393 2.72 -10.30 11.32
CA ALA A 393 3.66 -9.45 12.05
C ALA A 393 4.12 -10.06 13.37
N ASN A 394 5.18 -9.50 13.93
CA ASN A 394 5.60 -9.77 15.30
C ASN A 394 4.79 -9.00 16.35
N GLU A 395 5.19 -9.15 17.61
CA GLU A 395 4.52 -8.58 18.77
C GLU A 395 4.44 -7.05 18.76
N LEU A 396 5.34 -6.40 18.03
CA LEU A 396 5.38 -4.94 17.84
C LEU A 396 4.57 -4.48 16.61
N GLY A 397 4.02 -5.40 15.84
CA GLY A 397 3.33 -5.11 14.59
C GLY A 397 4.27 -4.83 13.42
N ILE A 398 5.50 -5.34 13.46
CA ILE A 398 6.50 -5.22 12.39
C ILE A 398 6.44 -6.48 11.53
N TYR A 399 6.43 -6.31 10.21
CA TYR A 399 6.27 -7.38 9.24
C TYR A 399 7.60 -7.75 8.58
N ASP A 400 7.65 -8.97 8.05
CA ASP A 400 8.69 -9.45 7.13
C ASP A 400 10.13 -9.44 7.69
N MET A 401 10.29 -9.38 9.01
CA MET A 401 11.61 -9.49 9.68
C MET A 401 12.18 -10.93 9.65
N SER A 402 11.51 -11.88 9.00
CA SER A 402 11.97 -13.26 8.79
C SER A 402 11.56 -13.71 7.39
N GLY A 403 12.49 -13.69 6.44
CA GLY A 403 12.22 -13.96 5.02
C GLY A 403 11.88 -12.69 4.24
N ASN A 404 11.18 -12.85 3.12
CA ASN A 404 11.00 -11.85 2.07
C ASN A 404 12.34 -11.36 1.51
N VAL A 405 12.98 -10.32 2.05
CA VAL A 405 14.33 -9.93 1.61
C VAL A 405 15.29 -9.79 2.79
N ARG A 406 16.57 -10.03 2.54
CA ARG A 406 17.61 -9.68 3.50
C ARG A 406 17.67 -8.17 3.62
N GLU A 407 17.95 -7.68 4.82
CA GLU A 407 17.90 -6.24 5.08
C GLU A 407 19.27 -5.71 5.50
N TRP A 408 19.71 -4.64 4.83
CA TRP A 408 20.91 -3.90 5.21
C TRP A 408 20.79 -3.31 6.62
N CYS A 409 21.83 -3.51 7.42
CA CYS A 409 22.07 -2.76 8.65
C CYS A 409 23.23 -1.76 8.46
N ASN A 410 23.33 -0.80 9.37
CA ASN A 410 24.39 0.20 9.34
C ASN A 410 25.79 -0.40 9.63
N ASP A 411 25.84 -1.47 10.40
CA ASP A 411 27.05 -2.05 10.98
C ASP A 411 28.02 -2.61 9.93
N TRP A 412 29.32 -2.43 10.19
CA TRP A 412 30.34 -3.27 9.59
C TRP A 412 30.29 -4.66 10.24
N PHE A 413 30.26 -5.70 9.42
CA PHE A 413 30.30 -7.08 9.87
C PHE A 413 31.71 -7.44 10.34
N ASP A 414 31.79 -7.93 11.57
CA ASP A 414 32.94 -8.61 12.13
C ASP A 414 32.46 -9.91 12.78
N TYR A 415 33.08 -11.01 12.35
CA TYR A 415 32.79 -12.37 12.79
C TYR A 415 32.91 -12.54 14.31
N ASN A 416 33.83 -11.82 14.97
CA ASN A 416 34.05 -11.91 16.42
C ASN A 416 33.44 -10.73 17.19
N TYR A 417 32.61 -9.90 16.56
CA TYR A 417 32.10 -8.66 17.18
C TYR A 417 31.42 -8.92 18.53
N TYR A 418 30.60 -9.96 18.62
CA TYR A 418 29.81 -10.26 19.82
C TYR A 418 30.68 -10.53 21.06
N GLN A 419 31.94 -10.96 20.90
CA GLN A 419 32.86 -11.18 22.02
C GLN A 419 33.31 -9.86 22.69
N ASN A 420 33.24 -8.74 21.95
CA ASN A 420 33.74 -7.43 22.38
C ASN A 420 32.70 -6.31 22.19
N SER A 421 31.44 -6.68 21.95
CA SER A 421 30.34 -5.74 21.74
C SER A 421 30.11 -4.89 22.99
N PRO A 422 29.95 -3.56 22.87
CA PRO A 422 29.59 -2.73 24.01
C PRO A 422 28.13 -2.97 24.43
N ASP A 423 27.87 -2.90 25.74
CA ASP A 423 26.57 -3.23 26.32
C ASP A 423 25.45 -2.22 25.99
N THR A 424 25.75 -1.04 25.46
CA THR A 424 24.77 0.04 25.24
C THR A 424 24.90 0.60 23.84
N ASP A 425 23.80 0.60 23.08
CA ASP A 425 23.68 1.11 21.72
C ASP A 425 24.89 0.73 20.84
N PRO A 426 25.19 -0.58 20.66
CA PRO A 426 26.38 -1.02 19.94
C PRO A 426 26.32 -0.59 18.47
N PRO A 427 27.35 0.12 17.97
CA PRO A 427 27.34 0.68 16.61
C PRO A 427 27.88 -0.27 15.53
N GLY A 428 28.22 -1.52 15.91
CA GLY A 428 28.96 -2.46 15.07
C GLY A 428 30.47 -2.21 15.12
N ALA A 429 31.22 -2.92 14.27
CA ALA A 429 32.66 -2.71 14.15
C ALA A 429 32.96 -1.31 13.58
N ALA A 430 34.09 -0.72 14.00
CA ALA A 430 34.47 0.63 13.57
C ALA A 430 34.83 0.70 12.07
N GLU A 431 35.34 -0.40 11.52
CA GLU A 431 35.72 -0.57 10.13
C GLU A 431 35.48 -2.01 9.69
N GLY A 432 35.36 -2.24 8.38
CA GLY A 432 35.14 -3.56 7.84
C GLY A 432 35.15 -3.58 6.32
N ILE A 433 35.03 -4.79 5.77
CA ILE A 433 34.92 -5.02 4.33
C ILE A 433 33.45 -5.25 3.94
N TYR A 434 32.68 -5.87 4.83
CA TYR A 434 31.31 -6.28 4.59
C TYR A 434 30.35 -5.57 5.54
N ARG A 435 29.15 -5.26 5.07
CA ARG A 435 28.06 -4.74 5.89
C ARG A 435 27.15 -5.88 6.33
N VAL A 436 26.54 -5.72 7.50
CA VAL A 436 25.61 -6.70 8.05
C VAL A 436 24.32 -6.76 7.24
N LEU A 437 23.82 -7.98 7.02
CA LEU A 437 22.53 -8.33 6.47
C LEU A 437 21.77 -9.22 7.46
N ARG A 438 20.48 -8.98 7.67
CA ARG A 438 19.65 -9.76 8.61
C ARG A 438 18.36 -10.27 7.95
N GLY A 439 17.70 -11.22 8.59
CA GLY A 439 16.32 -11.63 8.30
C GLY A 439 16.12 -12.80 7.34
N GLY A 440 17.11 -13.15 6.54
CA GLY A 440 16.94 -14.14 5.46
C GLY A 440 16.13 -13.57 4.29
N SER A 441 15.73 -14.42 3.35
CA SER A 441 15.07 -13.99 2.11
C SER A 441 14.12 -15.05 1.58
N PHE A 442 13.38 -14.70 0.53
CA PHE A 442 12.57 -15.60 -0.27
C PHE A 442 13.36 -16.75 -0.92
N PHE A 443 14.69 -16.67 -0.98
CA PHE A 443 15.53 -17.64 -1.71
C PHE A 443 16.27 -18.62 -0.81
N VAL A 444 16.28 -18.39 0.51
CA VAL A 444 17.08 -19.16 1.48
C VAL A 444 16.21 -20.08 2.33
N GLN A 445 16.86 -21.01 3.03
CA GLN A 445 16.16 -22.01 3.83
C GLN A 445 15.64 -21.39 5.12
N ALA A 446 14.72 -22.08 5.79
CA ALA A 446 14.14 -21.60 7.03
C ALA A 446 15.19 -21.30 8.12
N ALA A 447 16.29 -22.04 8.18
CA ALA A 447 17.36 -21.81 9.13
C ALA A 447 18.01 -20.42 8.95
N ASP A 448 18.05 -19.88 7.74
CA ASP A 448 18.66 -18.58 7.43
C ASP A 448 17.71 -17.39 7.69
N CYS A 449 16.46 -17.66 8.11
CA CYS A 449 15.44 -16.64 8.40
C CYS A 449 15.22 -16.42 9.91
N ARG A 450 16.04 -17.05 10.76
CA ARG A 450 15.97 -16.91 12.22
C ARG A 450 16.30 -15.48 12.64
N VAL A 451 15.72 -15.03 13.76
CA VAL A 451 15.99 -13.67 14.27
C VAL A 451 17.46 -13.46 14.67
N ALA A 452 18.17 -14.52 15.08
CA ALA A 452 19.59 -14.47 15.43
C ALA A 452 20.55 -14.65 14.25
N ASP A 453 20.07 -15.13 13.09
CA ASP A 453 20.92 -15.38 11.92
C ASP A 453 21.58 -14.09 11.44
N ARG A 454 22.87 -14.19 11.15
CA ARG A 454 23.71 -13.09 10.69
C ARG A 454 24.21 -13.41 9.29
N TYR A 455 24.16 -12.42 8.42
CA TYR A 455 24.78 -12.52 7.11
C TYR A 455 25.53 -11.24 6.78
N TRP A 456 26.28 -11.26 5.68
CA TRP A 456 27.12 -10.15 5.31
C TRP A 456 27.23 -10.02 3.80
N GLY A 457 27.42 -8.79 3.33
CA GLY A 457 27.59 -8.50 1.91
C GLY A 457 28.55 -7.34 1.69
N LEU A 458 29.17 -7.30 0.52
CA LEU A 458 29.91 -6.10 0.12
C LEU A 458 28.94 -4.92 0.03
N PRO A 459 29.33 -3.69 0.41
CA PRO A 459 28.46 -2.51 0.28
C PRO A 459 27.91 -2.32 -1.13
N GLU A 460 28.71 -2.62 -2.16
CA GLU A 460 28.32 -2.53 -3.57
C GLU A 460 27.36 -3.65 -4.00
N ASN A 461 27.20 -4.70 -3.19
CA ASN A 461 26.27 -5.80 -3.37
C ASN A 461 26.29 -6.45 -4.76
N THR A 462 27.40 -7.04 -5.19
CA THR A 462 27.51 -7.57 -6.56
C THR A 462 26.97 -9.01 -6.72
N PHE A 463 26.88 -9.78 -5.62
CA PHE A 463 26.58 -11.23 -5.66
C PHE A 463 25.14 -11.60 -5.28
N TYR A 464 24.61 -11.04 -4.19
CA TYR A 464 23.31 -11.39 -3.60
C TYR A 464 22.23 -10.32 -3.85
N LYS A 465 22.48 -9.43 -4.81
CA LYS A 465 21.64 -8.26 -5.11
C LYS A 465 20.15 -8.57 -5.31
N TYR A 466 19.79 -9.75 -5.80
CA TYR A 466 18.40 -10.11 -6.08
C TYR A 466 17.57 -10.44 -4.83
N GLU A 467 18.19 -10.60 -3.67
CA GLU A 467 17.50 -10.97 -2.43
C GLU A 467 17.72 -9.97 -1.29
N VAL A 468 18.31 -8.80 -1.58
CA VAL A 468 18.70 -7.80 -0.57
C VAL A 468 17.96 -6.48 -0.81
N GLY A 469 17.20 -6.07 0.21
CA GLY A 469 16.59 -4.75 0.37
C GLY A 469 17.03 -4.12 1.69
N PHE A 470 16.14 -3.34 2.30
CA PHE A 470 16.40 -2.68 3.58
C PHE A 470 15.11 -2.14 4.20
N ARG A 471 15.23 -1.72 5.46
CA ARG A 471 14.23 -0.90 6.16
C ARG A 471 14.91 0.28 6.84
N ILE A 472 14.11 1.27 7.24
CA ILE A 472 14.61 2.53 7.80
C ILE A 472 14.31 2.65 9.29
N ALA A 473 15.24 3.24 10.03
CA ALA A 473 15.09 3.61 11.43
C ALA A 473 15.32 5.12 11.64
N LYS A 474 14.87 5.65 12.77
CA LYS A 474 15.15 7.02 13.22
C LYS A 474 15.03 7.12 14.75
N ASN A 475 15.75 8.07 15.35
CA ASN A 475 15.69 8.30 16.80
C ASN A 475 14.42 9.05 17.21
#